data_AF-A0A4R8RG25-F1
#
_entry.id   AF-A0A4R8RG25-F1
#
_cell.length_a   1.000
_cell.length_b   1.000
_cell.length_c   1.000
_cell.angle_alpha   90.00
_cell.angle_beta   90.00
_cell.angle_gamma   90.00
#
_symmetry.space_group_name_H-M   'P 1'
#
loop_
_entity.id
_entity.type
_entity.pdbx_description
1 polymer ?
#
loop_
_entity_poly.entity_id
_entity_poly.type
_entity_poly.pdbx_seq_one_letter_code
_entity_poly.pdbx_strand_id
1 'polypeptide(L)'
;MRASVVAFRGVLRSATPHRTFSNTARRLTEPASVNPRWLSELQARVKRCSSLNLSPAQTEQLQILQKTMDEEWLELLAGREGYLTGPGWRGLDKHTVTWGDQVSRCNGHVNNVVYNKYAESARFNWLRNFSKIDPSNAQEWADLMSPKSIGLIMRSIKTDYKFPMAYPDNLTVFHKLTTCPTPTSDAVFLEALLVSHRHRRPAARCFEDIVVYDYRTAKRTPLKPFMVEHLRATFAAQEESRRAAEAKAQDLLSAVQSLESA
;
A
#
# COMPACT_ATOMS: atom_id res chain seq x y z
N MET A 1 31.09 -61.49 42.01
CA MET A 1 29.98 -60.74 42.63
C MET A 1 29.45 -59.73 41.62
N ARG A 2 28.13 -59.65 41.49
CA ARG A 2 27.36 -58.84 40.53
C ARG A 2 27.37 -57.34 40.88
N ALA A 3 26.85 -56.55 39.92
CA ALA A 3 26.35 -55.16 39.99
C ALA A 3 27.36 -54.09 39.50
N SER A 4 27.05 -53.13 38.64
CA SER A 4 25.78 -52.74 37.99
C SER A 4 26.07 -51.91 36.74
N VAL A 5 25.23 -52.11 35.71
CA VAL A 5 25.10 -51.27 34.52
C VAL A 5 24.36 -49.99 34.92
N VAL A 6 24.91 -48.83 34.60
CA VAL A 6 24.17 -47.55 34.63
C VAL A 6 24.01 -47.06 33.21
N ALA A 7 22.76 -47.07 32.76
CA ALA A 7 22.30 -46.59 31.48
C ALA A 7 22.35 -45.05 31.42
N PHE A 8 23.01 -44.50 30.40
CA PHE A 8 22.82 -43.10 30.02
C PHE A 8 21.51 -42.98 29.24
N ARG A 9 20.48 -42.44 29.92
CA ARG A 9 19.20 -42.06 29.32
C ARG A 9 19.39 -40.90 28.35
N GLY A 10 18.82 -41.03 27.16
CA GLY A 10 18.80 -40.02 26.12
C GLY A 10 18.13 -38.73 26.57
N VAL A 11 18.73 -37.61 26.16
CA VAL A 11 18.15 -36.27 26.29
C VAL A 11 16.98 -36.17 25.32
N LEU A 12 15.76 -36.18 25.86
CA LEU A 12 14.54 -35.80 25.14
C LEU A 12 14.67 -34.32 24.74
N ARG A 13 14.93 -34.07 23.46
CA ARG A 13 14.74 -32.74 22.86
C ARG A 13 13.25 -32.41 22.92
N SER A 14 12.87 -31.48 23.79
CA SER A 14 11.55 -30.87 23.75
C SER A 14 11.41 -30.12 22.43
N ALA A 15 10.65 -30.67 21.49
CA ALA A 15 10.26 -29.96 20.28
C ALA A 15 9.39 -28.77 20.70
N THR A 16 9.95 -27.56 20.63
CA THR A 16 9.17 -26.34 20.68
C THR A 16 8.20 -26.36 19.50
N PRO A 17 6.88 -26.17 19.70
CA PRO A 17 5.97 -26.09 18.58
C PRO A 17 6.32 -24.84 17.79
N HIS A 18 6.88 -25.02 16.60
CA HIS A 18 6.96 -23.97 15.60
C HIS A 18 5.52 -23.48 15.38
N ARG A 19 5.22 -22.27 15.87
CA ARG A 19 4.04 -21.53 15.42
C ARG A 19 4.20 -21.28 13.94
N THR A 20 3.63 -22.17 13.13
CA THR A 20 3.37 -21.91 11.72
C THR A 20 2.59 -20.61 11.64
N PHE A 21 3.14 -19.62 10.94
CA PHE A 21 2.40 -18.42 10.54
C PHE A 21 1.16 -18.88 9.79
N SER A 22 0.01 -18.83 10.46
CA SER A 22 -1.28 -19.11 9.89
C SER A 22 -1.56 -18.02 8.85
N ASN A 23 -1.21 -18.28 7.59
CA ASN A 23 -1.59 -17.46 6.42
C ASN A 23 -3.12 -17.44 6.18
N THR A 24 -3.90 -18.06 7.06
CA THR A 24 -5.32 -18.36 6.89
C THR A 24 -6.22 -17.12 6.94
N ALA A 25 -5.72 -15.98 7.42
CA ALA A 25 -6.42 -14.70 7.30
C ALA A 25 -6.26 -14.03 5.91
N ARG A 26 -5.29 -14.48 5.09
CA ARG A 26 -4.86 -13.78 3.86
C ARG A 26 -5.54 -14.30 2.58
N ARG A 27 -6.84 -14.59 2.65
CA ARG A 27 -7.65 -14.99 1.48
C ARG A 27 -9.03 -14.33 1.40
N LEU A 28 -9.35 -13.41 2.30
CA LEU A 28 -10.59 -12.66 2.20
C LEU A 28 -10.30 -11.43 1.33
N THR A 29 -10.85 -11.49 0.11
CA THR A 29 -10.93 -10.43 -0.89
C THR A 29 -9.59 -9.95 -1.46
N GLU A 30 -8.91 -10.79 -2.25
CA GLU A 30 -8.17 -10.20 -3.38
C GLU A 30 -9.24 -9.74 -4.40
N PRO A 31 -9.41 -8.43 -4.66
CA PRO A 31 -10.15 -8.01 -5.84
C PRO A 31 -9.49 -8.66 -7.06
N ALA A 32 -10.31 -9.05 -8.05
CA ALA A 32 -9.82 -9.66 -9.29
C ALA A 32 -8.54 -8.95 -9.74
N SER A 33 -7.43 -9.69 -9.83
CA SER A 33 -6.10 -9.10 -9.97
C SER A 33 -6.06 -8.26 -11.25
N VAL A 34 -6.12 -6.93 -11.10
CA VAL A 34 -5.97 -6.01 -12.23
C VAL A 34 -4.62 -6.31 -12.87
N ASN A 35 -4.57 -6.53 -14.19
CA ASN A 35 -3.32 -6.82 -14.89
C ASN A 35 -2.30 -5.73 -14.54
N PRO A 36 -1.18 -6.04 -13.86
CA PRO A 36 -0.26 -5.01 -13.37
C PRO A 36 0.43 -4.21 -14.48
N ARG A 37 0.33 -4.66 -15.74
CA ARG A 37 0.89 -4.00 -16.92
C ARG A 37 -0.14 -3.20 -17.72
N TRP A 38 -1.42 -3.20 -17.34
CA TRP A 38 -2.50 -2.62 -18.14
C TRP A 38 -2.23 -1.17 -18.55
N LEU A 39 -1.68 -0.35 -17.65
CA LEU A 39 -1.41 1.06 -17.91
C LEU A 39 -0.26 1.24 -18.89
N SER A 40 0.81 0.44 -18.74
CA SER A 40 1.93 0.43 -19.67
C SER A 40 1.53 -0.10 -21.04
N GLU A 41 0.66 -1.11 -21.09
CA GLU A 41 0.09 -1.65 -22.33
C GLU A 41 -0.81 -0.61 -23.02
N LEU A 42 -1.66 0.09 -22.26
CA LEU A 42 -2.48 1.18 -22.76
C LEU A 42 -1.62 2.32 -23.31
N GLN A 43 -0.55 2.71 -22.61
CA GLN A 43 0.40 3.71 -23.10
C GLN A 43 1.06 3.28 -24.41
N ALA A 44 1.40 2.00 -24.54
CA ALA A 44 1.95 1.46 -25.78
C ALA A 44 0.93 1.47 -26.92
N ARG A 45 -0.35 1.18 -26.65
CA ARG A 45 -1.45 1.29 -27.62
C ARG A 45 -1.62 2.71 -28.12
N VAL A 46 -1.75 3.66 -27.20
CA VAL A 46 -1.86 5.10 -27.51
C VAL A 46 -0.69 5.59 -28.36
N LYS A 47 0.54 5.16 -28.07
CA LYS A 47 1.71 5.49 -28.89
C LYS A 47 1.64 4.93 -30.31
N ARG A 48 1.04 3.75 -30.50
CA ARG A 48 0.82 3.19 -31.85
C ARG A 48 -0.23 3.98 -32.62
N CYS A 49 -1.29 4.46 -31.96
CA CYS A 49 -2.29 5.30 -32.60
C CYS A 49 -1.68 6.59 -33.18
N SER A 50 -0.60 7.13 -32.60
CA SER A 50 0.12 8.28 -33.14
C SER A 50 0.74 8.05 -34.52
N SER A 51 0.90 6.79 -34.94
CA SER A 51 1.42 6.43 -36.26
C SER A 51 0.33 6.21 -37.32
N LEU A 52 -0.95 6.31 -36.94
CA LEU A 52 -2.09 6.16 -37.84
C LEU A 52 -2.40 7.49 -38.54
N ASN A 53 -3.01 7.41 -39.73
CA ASN A 53 -3.50 8.57 -40.47
C ASN A 53 -4.85 9.04 -39.89
N LEU A 54 -4.81 9.65 -38.71
CA LEU A 54 -5.99 10.11 -37.99
C LEU A 54 -6.56 11.41 -38.57
N SER A 55 -7.88 11.57 -38.51
CA SER A 55 -8.53 12.85 -38.76
C SER A 55 -8.16 13.90 -37.70
N PRO A 56 -8.39 15.21 -37.94
CA PRO A 56 -8.13 16.26 -36.95
C PRO A 56 -8.84 16.02 -35.61
N ALA A 57 -10.10 15.57 -35.64
CA ALA A 57 -10.88 15.28 -34.43
C ALA A 57 -10.31 14.07 -33.65
N GLN A 58 -9.85 13.03 -34.34
CA GLN A 58 -9.22 11.86 -33.71
C GLN A 58 -7.84 12.19 -33.15
N THR A 59 -7.11 13.09 -33.81
CA THR A 59 -5.83 13.59 -33.32
C THR A 59 -6.00 14.38 -32.02
N GLU A 60 -7.02 15.25 -31.95
CA GLU A 60 -7.37 15.96 -30.72
C GLU A 60 -7.77 14.99 -29.60
N GLN A 61 -8.60 13.99 -29.91
CA GLN A 61 -8.97 12.95 -28.95
C GLN A 61 -7.75 12.18 -28.43
N LEU A 62 -6.81 11.82 -29.31
CA LEU A 62 -5.57 11.14 -28.93
C LEU A 62 -4.71 11.99 -27.99
N GLN A 63 -4.61 13.30 -28.25
CA GLN A 63 -3.87 14.24 -27.39
C GLN A 63 -4.50 14.36 -26.00
N ILE A 64 -5.85 14.41 -25.93
CA ILE A 64 -6.57 14.42 -24.65
C ILE A 64 -6.27 13.14 -23.87
N LEU A 65 -6.34 11.96 -24.52
CA LEU A 65 -6.03 10.68 -23.88
C LEU A 65 -4.60 10.63 -23.36
N GLN A 66 -3.62 11.07 -24.15
CA GLN A 66 -2.22 11.13 -23.73
C GLN A 66 -2.06 12.02 -22.49
N LYS A 67 -2.64 13.22 -22.53
CA LYS A 67 -2.60 14.16 -21.42
C LYS A 67 -3.21 13.59 -20.14
N THR A 68 -4.43 13.02 -20.22
CA THR A 68 -5.08 12.38 -19.08
C THR A 68 -4.23 11.25 -18.51
N MET A 69 -3.64 10.42 -19.36
CA MET A 69 -2.79 9.32 -18.93
C MET A 69 -1.45 9.77 -18.33
N ASP A 70 -0.94 10.94 -18.68
CA ASP A 70 0.29 11.49 -18.12
C ASP A 70 0.06 12.25 -16.82
N GLU A 71 -1.06 12.95 -16.67
CA GLU A 71 -1.39 13.74 -15.49
C GLU A 71 -1.97 12.87 -14.37
N GLU A 72 -2.80 11.87 -14.73
CA GLU A 72 -3.60 11.12 -13.77
C GLU A 72 -3.13 9.66 -13.58
N TRP A 73 -1.93 9.34 -14.06
CA TRP A 73 -1.40 7.97 -14.02
C TRP A 73 -1.39 7.34 -12.62
N LEU A 74 -1.16 8.13 -11.56
CA LEU A 74 -1.18 7.65 -10.18
C LEU A 74 -2.59 7.23 -9.75
N GLU A 75 -3.60 8.00 -10.13
CA GLU A 75 -5.00 7.69 -9.85
C GLU A 75 -5.46 6.47 -10.65
N LEU A 76 -5.11 6.40 -11.93
CA LEU A 76 -5.39 5.23 -12.75
C LEU A 76 -4.72 3.98 -12.17
N LEU A 77 -3.47 4.07 -11.71
CA LEU A 77 -2.73 2.94 -11.17
C LEU A 77 -3.25 2.50 -9.79
N ALA A 78 -3.32 3.42 -8.83
CA ALA A 78 -3.60 3.10 -7.43
C ALA A 78 -5.10 3.18 -7.11
N GLY A 79 -5.85 4.09 -7.74
CA GLY A 79 -7.29 4.24 -7.54
C GLY A 79 -8.06 2.96 -7.90
N ARG A 80 -7.71 2.29 -9.02
CA ARG A 80 -8.30 1.00 -9.41
C ARG A 80 -8.11 -0.13 -8.40
N GLU A 81 -7.12 0.00 -7.52
CA GLU A 81 -6.87 -0.94 -6.43
C GLU A 81 -7.50 -0.50 -5.10
N GLY A 82 -8.25 0.60 -5.09
CA GLY A 82 -8.94 1.17 -3.92
C GLY A 82 -8.05 2.03 -3.03
N TYR A 83 -6.95 2.56 -3.54
CA TYR A 83 -6.16 3.56 -2.80
C TYR A 83 -6.73 4.96 -3.03
N LEU A 84 -6.88 5.74 -1.96
CA LEU A 84 -7.21 7.15 -2.07
C LEU A 84 -5.96 7.92 -2.54
N THR A 85 -6.06 8.57 -3.70
CA THR A 85 -4.91 9.16 -4.40
C THR A 85 -4.81 10.68 -4.28
N GLY A 86 -5.78 11.33 -3.64
CA GLY A 86 -5.78 12.77 -3.42
C GLY A 86 -4.58 13.23 -2.57
N PRO A 87 -4.13 14.51 -2.67
CA PRO A 87 -2.94 15.00 -1.98
C PRO A 87 -2.93 14.76 -0.46
N GLY A 88 -4.10 14.80 0.19
CA GLY A 88 -4.25 14.53 1.63
C GLY A 88 -4.18 13.05 2.02
N TRP A 89 -4.13 12.13 1.07
CA TRP A 89 -4.09 10.68 1.32
C TRP A 89 -2.74 10.05 0.99
N ARG A 90 -1.86 10.80 0.31
CA ARG A 90 -0.49 10.36 -0.01
C ARG A 90 0.37 10.47 1.24
N GLY A 91 0.67 9.34 1.87
CA GLY A 91 1.51 9.30 3.06
C GLY A 91 2.92 9.83 2.79
N LEU A 92 3.48 9.52 1.62
CA LEU A 92 4.62 10.21 1.06
C LEU A 92 4.27 10.60 -0.36
N ASP A 93 4.43 11.88 -0.71
CA ASP A 93 4.18 12.36 -2.07
C ASP A 93 5.49 12.83 -2.70
N LYS A 94 5.86 12.21 -3.83
CA LYS A 94 7.10 12.51 -4.58
C LYS A 94 8.37 12.55 -3.72
N HIS A 95 8.44 11.70 -2.68
CA HIS A 95 9.61 11.60 -1.82
C HIS A 95 10.85 11.24 -2.62
N THR A 96 11.88 12.06 -2.54
CA THR A 96 13.15 11.81 -3.24
C THR A 96 13.84 10.59 -2.64
N VAL A 97 14.08 9.57 -3.47
CA VAL A 97 14.96 8.46 -3.09
C VAL A 97 16.35 9.04 -2.95
N THR A 98 16.99 8.88 -1.79
CA THR A 98 18.32 9.43 -1.55
C THR A 98 19.40 8.42 -1.92
N TRP A 99 20.58 8.88 -2.35
CA TRP A 99 21.68 7.96 -2.68
C TRP A 99 22.10 7.10 -1.47
N GLY A 100 22.00 7.64 -0.25
CA GLY A 100 22.32 6.93 1.00
C GLY A 100 21.34 5.83 1.38
N ASP A 101 20.17 5.76 0.74
CA ASP A 101 19.20 4.67 0.92
C ASP A 101 19.62 3.39 0.15
N GLN A 102 20.63 3.49 -0.71
CA GLN A 102 21.10 2.38 -1.53
C GLN A 102 22.09 1.49 -0.77
N VAL A 103 22.09 0.19 -1.10
CA VAL A 103 23.15 -0.72 -0.65
C VAL A 103 24.40 -0.55 -1.54
N SER A 104 25.56 -0.42 -0.90
CA SER A 104 26.85 -0.13 -1.53
C SER A 104 27.41 -1.34 -2.28
N ARG A 105 27.07 -1.51 -3.57
CA ARG A 105 27.92 -2.12 -4.63
C ARG A 105 27.44 -1.62 -6.00
N CYS A 106 28.31 -1.74 -7.02
CA CYS A 106 28.28 -1.16 -8.37
C CYS A 106 26.98 -1.27 -9.21
N ASN A 107 25.93 -1.90 -8.69
CA ASN A 107 24.58 -1.99 -9.24
C ASN A 107 23.55 -1.55 -8.18
N GLY A 108 23.81 -0.41 -7.54
CA GLY A 108 23.13 0.03 -6.32
C GLY A 108 21.61 0.16 -6.50
N HIS A 109 20.88 -0.51 -5.63
CA HIS A 109 19.44 -0.36 -5.46
C HIS A 109 19.15 -0.01 -4.01
N VAL A 110 17.95 0.50 -3.75
CA VAL A 110 17.45 0.79 -2.41
C VAL A 110 17.53 -0.47 -1.55
N ASN A 111 18.08 -0.34 -0.35
CA ASN A 111 18.18 -1.44 0.60
C ASN A 111 16.78 -1.94 0.98
N ASN A 112 16.62 -3.26 1.12
CA ASN A 112 15.35 -3.91 1.40
C ASN A 112 14.66 -3.37 2.68
N VAL A 113 15.43 -3.02 3.72
CA VAL A 113 14.91 -2.46 4.97
C VAL A 113 14.34 -1.05 4.77
N VAL A 114 14.87 -0.29 3.82
CA VAL A 114 14.45 1.10 3.59
C VAL A 114 13.02 1.17 3.04
N TYR A 115 12.56 0.17 2.30
CA TYR A 115 11.15 0.11 1.88
C TYR A 115 10.18 0.10 3.08
N ASN A 116 10.54 -0.60 4.16
CA ASN A 116 9.73 -0.61 5.39
C ASN A 116 9.78 0.75 6.09
N LYS A 117 10.93 1.43 6.06
CA LYS A 117 11.08 2.80 6.57
C LYS A 117 10.20 3.80 5.81
N TYR A 118 10.11 3.68 4.49
CA TYR A 118 9.21 4.49 3.67
C TYR A 118 7.74 4.20 3.99
N ALA A 119 7.36 2.92 4.11
CA ALA A 119 6.01 2.53 4.51
C ALA A 119 5.63 3.11 5.89
N GLU A 120 6.49 2.98 6.89
CA GLU A 120 6.27 3.52 8.23
C GLU A 120 6.11 5.05 8.23
N SER A 121 7.00 5.77 7.54
CA SER A 121 6.93 7.22 7.42
C SER A 121 5.64 7.67 6.72
N ALA A 122 5.25 6.96 5.66
CA ALA A 122 4.02 7.21 4.93
C ALA A 122 2.78 6.93 5.79
N ARG A 123 2.77 5.84 6.57
CA ARG A 123 1.68 5.52 7.50
C ARG A 123 1.53 6.59 8.57
N PHE A 124 2.63 7.07 9.14
CA PHE A 124 2.61 8.16 10.11
C PHE A 124 1.93 9.40 9.52
N ASN A 125 2.33 9.83 8.32
CA ASN A 125 1.75 10.99 7.66
C ASN A 125 0.27 10.78 7.28
N TRP A 126 -0.09 9.58 6.84
CA TRP A 126 -1.47 9.19 6.54
C TRP A 126 -2.36 9.29 7.79
N LEU A 127 -1.91 8.73 8.92
CA LEU A 127 -2.62 8.83 10.20
C LEU A 127 -2.73 10.27 10.68
N ARG A 128 -1.66 11.05 10.56
CA ARG A 128 -1.64 12.46 10.98
C ARG A 128 -2.67 13.31 10.22
N ASN A 129 -3.04 12.94 9.00
CA ASN A 129 -4.05 13.68 8.25
C ASN A 129 -5.45 13.54 8.85
N PHE A 130 -5.74 12.50 9.65
CA PHE A 130 -7.01 12.42 10.38
C PHE A 130 -7.19 13.56 11.39
N SER A 131 -6.12 14.09 11.98
CA SER A 131 -6.20 15.28 12.84
C SER A 131 -6.70 16.53 12.10
N LYS A 132 -6.58 16.57 10.76
CA LYS A 132 -7.12 17.67 9.92
C LYS A 132 -8.57 17.42 9.51
N ILE A 133 -8.92 16.15 9.29
CA ILE A 133 -10.28 15.71 8.93
C ILE A 133 -11.21 15.84 10.14
N ASP A 134 -10.69 15.55 11.33
CA ASP A 134 -11.37 15.62 12.62
C ASP A 134 -10.58 16.51 13.59
N PRO A 135 -10.72 17.85 13.47
CA PRO A 135 -10.08 18.78 14.38
C PRO A 135 -10.53 18.61 15.83
N SER A 136 -11.74 18.08 16.06
CA SER A 136 -12.33 17.96 17.40
C SER A 136 -11.59 16.94 18.27
N ASN A 137 -11.09 15.85 17.67
CA ASN A 137 -10.26 14.84 18.34
C ASN A 137 -8.79 14.88 17.85
N ALA A 138 -8.31 16.04 17.39
CA ALA A 138 -6.98 16.16 16.78
C ALA A 138 -5.84 15.68 17.70
N GLN A 139 -5.97 15.93 19.01
CA GLN A 139 -4.99 15.50 20.01
C GLN A 139 -4.99 13.98 20.16
N GLU A 140 -6.15 13.32 20.21
CA GLU A 140 -6.22 11.87 20.23
C GLU A 140 -5.63 11.22 18.98
N TRP A 141 -5.85 11.81 17.81
CA TRP A 141 -5.25 11.34 16.56
C TRP A 141 -3.72 11.49 16.59
N ALA A 142 -3.21 12.59 17.14
CA ALA A 142 -1.78 12.79 17.33
C ALA A 142 -1.20 11.81 18.37
N ASP A 143 -1.94 11.55 19.44
CA ASP A 143 -1.52 10.66 20.52
C ASP A 143 -1.38 9.21 20.07
N LEU A 144 -2.06 8.76 19.00
CA LEU A 144 -1.88 7.43 18.41
C LEU A 144 -0.42 7.11 18.03
N MET A 145 0.36 8.16 17.77
CA MET A 145 1.78 8.08 17.41
C MET A 145 2.72 8.33 18.60
N SER A 146 2.19 8.39 19.81
CA SER A 146 2.93 8.63 21.04
C SER A 146 2.63 7.56 22.09
N PRO A 147 3.51 7.34 23.08
CA PRO A 147 3.24 6.43 24.18
C PRO A 147 2.33 7.03 25.27
N LYS A 148 1.64 8.16 25.02
CA LYS A 148 0.89 8.90 26.05
C LYS A 148 -0.44 8.25 26.44
N SER A 149 -1.13 7.63 25.49
CA SER A 149 -2.46 7.07 25.72
C SER A 149 -2.68 5.77 24.94
N ILE A 150 -3.65 5.74 24.04
CA ILE A 150 -3.83 4.65 23.08
C ILE A 150 -2.91 4.94 21.90
N GLY A 151 -2.13 3.95 21.48
CA GLY A 151 -1.33 4.06 20.27
C GLY A 151 -1.28 2.78 19.47
N LEU A 152 -0.58 2.87 18.34
CA LEU A 152 -0.52 1.83 17.33
C LEU A 152 0.85 1.13 17.36
N ILE A 153 0.83 -0.19 17.52
CA ILE A 153 2.03 -1.03 17.54
C ILE A 153 2.01 -1.96 16.34
N MET A 154 3.08 -1.96 15.56
CA MET A 154 3.26 -2.90 14.45
C MET A 154 3.44 -4.32 15.00
N ARG A 155 2.46 -5.20 14.80
CA ARG A 155 2.54 -6.63 15.16
C ARG A 155 3.33 -7.42 14.12
N SER A 156 3.09 -7.15 12.84
CA SER A 156 3.86 -7.74 11.75
C SER A 156 3.80 -6.89 10.50
N ILE A 157 4.89 -6.90 9.73
CA ILE A 157 4.96 -6.32 8.39
C ILE A 157 5.50 -7.37 7.41
N LYS A 158 4.84 -7.52 6.27
CA LYS A 158 5.31 -8.35 5.15
C LYS A 158 5.53 -7.45 3.95
N THR A 159 6.70 -7.56 3.31
CA THR A 159 7.05 -6.74 2.16
C THR A 159 7.27 -7.60 0.91
N ASP A 160 6.49 -7.34 -0.13
CA ASP A 160 6.63 -7.94 -1.44
C ASP A 160 7.36 -6.97 -2.38
N TYR A 161 8.65 -7.21 -2.61
CA TYR A 161 9.47 -6.43 -3.54
C TYR A 161 9.13 -6.81 -4.99
N LYS A 162 8.84 -5.80 -5.83
CA LYS A 162 8.42 -6.02 -7.22
C LYS A 162 9.54 -5.77 -8.23
N PHE A 163 10.44 -4.82 -7.93
CA PHE A 163 11.67 -4.60 -8.68
C PHE A 163 12.68 -3.80 -7.84
N PRO A 164 13.99 -3.89 -8.11
CA PRO A 164 15.02 -3.13 -7.40
C PRO A 164 14.99 -1.65 -7.86
N MET A 165 14.38 -0.78 -7.05
CA MET A 165 14.36 0.67 -7.31
C MET A 165 15.73 1.26 -6.98
N ALA A 166 16.19 2.23 -7.77
CA ALA A 166 17.51 2.84 -7.60
C ALA A 166 17.44 4.36 -7.74
N TYR A 167 18.39 5.05 -7.11
CA TYR A 167 18.63 6.47 -7.31
C TYR A 167 19.11 6.73 -8.76
N PRO A 168 18.71 7.85 -9.40
CA PRO A 168 17.68 8.79 -8.95
C PRO A 168 16.25 8.29 -9.27
N ASP A 169 15.34 8.52 -8.33
CA ASP A 169 13.89 8.29 -8.47
C ASP A 169 13.11 9.13 -7.42
N ASN A 170 11.80 9.28 -7.64
CA ASN A 170 10.86 9.77 -6.65
C ASN A 170 9.84 8.66 -6.33
N LEU A 171 9.43 8.59 -5.07
CA LEU A 171 8.50 7.60 -4.55
C LEU A 171 7.24 8.29 -4.03
N THR A 172 6.07 7.79 -4.45
CA THR A 172 4.81 8.08 -3.73
C THR A 172 4.35 6.80 -3.03
N VAL A 173 3.92 6.94 -1.78
CA VAL A 173 3.44 5.81 -0.97
C VAL A 173 2.00 6.05 -0.54
N PHE A 174 1.13 5.13 -0.92
CA PHE A 174 -0.28 5.12 -0.55
C PHE A 174 -0.54 4.09 0.54
N HIS A 175 -1.58 4.32 1.34
CA HIS A 175 -2.12 3.33 2.28
C HIS A 175 -3.62 3.14 2.02
N LYS A 176 -4.09 1.93 2.23
CA LYS A 176 -5.52 1.61 2.29
C LYS A 176 -5.80 0.63 3.42
N LEU A 177 -7.01 0.69 3.96
CA LEU A 177 -7.56 -0.32 4.85
C LEU A 177 -7.92 -1.57 4.05
N THR A 178 -7.40 -2.74 4.44
CA THR A 178 -7.76 -4.01 3.81
C THR A 178 -9.01 -4.64 4.42
N THR A 179 -9.40 -4.18 5.61
CA THR A 179 -10.57 -4.69 6.33
C THR A 179 -11.32 -3.52 6.96
N CYS A 180 -12.64 -3.53 6.82
CA CYS A 180 -13.50 -2.51 7.41
C CYS A 180 -13.50 -2.67 8.95
N PRO A 181 -13.15 -1.63 9.72
CA PRO A 181 -13.11 -1.75 11.17
C PRO A 181 -14.51 -1.82 11.78
N THR A 182 -14.60 -2.58 12.87
CA THR A 182 -15.80 -2.74 13.72
C THR A 182 -15.60 -2.02 15.05
N PRO A 183 -16.66 -1.76 15.83
CA PRO A 183 -16.56 -1.18 17.17
C PRO A 183 -15.69 -1.99 18.16
N THR A 184 -15.49 -3.28 17.90
CA THR A 184 -14.68 -4.18 18.71
C THR A 184 -13.27 -4.41 18.14
N SER A 185 -12.92 -3.72 17.05
CA SER A 185 -11.62 -3.89 16.41
C SER A 185 -10.49 -3.38 17.30
N ASP A 186 -9.59 -4.29 17.65
CA ASP A 186 -8.36 -4.06 18.43
C ASP A 186 -7.09 -4.12 17.56
N ALA A 187 -7.28 -4.13 16.24
CA ALA A 187 -6.26 -4.11 15.21
C ALA A 187 -6.75 -3.38 13.96
N VAL A 188 -5.79 -2.82 13.21
CA VAL A 188 -5.98 -2.17 11.92
C VAL A 188 -5.07 -2.87 10.92
N PHE A 189 -5.64 -3.24 9.78
CA PHE A 189 -4.91 -3.91 8.70
C PHE A 189 -4.76 -2.95 7.52
N LEU A 190 -3.52 -2.67 7.16
CA LEU A 190 -3.20 -1.76 6.06
C LEU A 190 -2.41 -2.47 4.97
N GLU A 191 -2.64 -2.04 3.73
CA GLU A 191 -1.76 -2.31 2.61
C GLU A 191 -1.12 -0.99 2.19
N ALA A 192 0.21 -0.97 2.10
CA ALA A 192 0.98 0.15 1.58
C ALA A 192 1.44 -0.16 0.14
N LEU A 193 1.22 0.79 -0.77
CA LEU A 193 1.68 0.70 -2.17
C LEU A 193 2.78 1.72 -2.42
N LEU A 194 4.00 1.23 -2.66
CA LEU A 194 5.17 2.06 -2.95
C LEU A 194 5.32 2.16 -4.47
N VAL A 195 5.10 3.35 -5.04
CA VAL A 195 5.09 3.59 -6.49
C VAL A 195 6.27 4.45 -6.90
N SER A 196 7.08 3.92 -7.83
CA SER A 196 8.18 4.65 -8.48
C SER A 196 7.62 5.58 -9.55
N HIS A 197 8.04 6.85 -9.52
CA HIS A 197 7.68 7.83 -10.55
C HIS A 197 8.46 7.60 -11.83
N ARG A 198 9.75 7.25 -11.73
CA ARG A 198 10.60 6.97 -12.89
C ARG A 198 10.08 5.81 -13.73
N HIS A 199 9.64 4.73 -13.07
CA HIS A 199 9.17 3.53 -13.74
C HIS A 199 7.64 3.48 -13.89
N ARG A 200 6.90 4.41 -13.27
CA ARG A 200 5.44 4.48 -13.23
C ARG A 200 4.77 3.13 -12.88
N ARG A 201 5.35 2.40 -11.92
CA ARG A 201 4.84 1.09 -11.47
C ARG A 201 5.14 0.86 -9.99
N PRO A 202 4.41 -0.07 -9.35
CA PRO A 202 4.71 -0.47 -7.98
C PRO A 202 6.11 -1.06 -7.84
N ALA A 203 6.89 -0.51 -6.91
CA ALA A 203 8.22 -1.00 -6.52
C ALA A 203 8.15 -2.02 -5.38
N ALA A 204 7.24 -1.82 -4.44
CA ALA A 204 6.97 -2.76 -3.36
C ALA A 204 5.52 -2.64 -2.87
N ARG A 205 5.07 -3.69 -2.17
CA ARG A 205 3.85 -3.66 -1.37
C ARG A 205 4.17 -4.08 0.05
N CYS A 206 3.64 -3.37 1.04
CA CYS A 206 3.76 -3.75 2.43
C CYS A 206 2.37 -4.11 2.98
N PHE A 207 2.28 -5.22 3.70
CA PHE A 207 1.06 -5.63 4.40
C PHE A 207 1.34 -5.49 5.89
N GLU A 208 0.55 -4.66 6.54
CA GLU A 208 0.76 -4.22 7.91
C GLU A 208 -0.38 -4.70 8.80
N ASP A 209 0.02 -5.34 9.90
CA ASP A 209 -0.88 -5.77 10.95
C ASP A 209 -0.56 -4.97 12.20
N ILE A 210 -1.45 -4.04 12.53
CA ILE A 210 -1.20 -3.02 13.54
C ILE A 210 -2.17 -3.23 14.68
N VAL A 211 -1.64 -3.42 15.88
CA VAL A 211 -2.43 -3.60 17.09
C VAL A 211 -2.66 -2.27 17.78
N VAL A 212 -3.87 -2.11 18.30
CA VAL A 212 -4.23 -0.97 19.16
C VAL A 212 -3.88 -1.33 20.60
N TYR A 213 -3.07 -0.48 21.24
CA TYR A 213 -2.50 -0.73 22.55
C TYR A 213 -2.68 0.47 23.46
N ASP A 214 -3.20 0.27 24.66
CA ASP A 214 -3.27 1.31 25.69
C ASP A 214 -2.00 1.26 26.54
N TYR A 215 -1.15 2.27 26.40
CA TYR A 215 0.10 2.39 27.13
C TYR A 215 -0.09 2.60 28.64
N ARG A 216 -1.25 3.08 29.08
CA ARG A 216 -1.54 3.32 30.51
C ARG A 216 -1.90 2.03 31.23
N THR A 217 -2.60 1.12 30.55
CA THR A 217 -3.01 -0.18 31.12
C THR A 217 -2.13 -1.33 30.67
N ALA A 218 -1.21 -1.09 29.74
CA ALA A 218 -0.32 -2.06 29.14
C ALA A 218 -1.05 -3.26 28.51
N LYS A 219 -2.19 -3.00 27.85
CA LYS A 219 -3.05 -4.02 27.27
C LYS A 219 -3.55 -3.63 25.87
N ARG A 220 -3.90 -4.64 25.08
CA ARG A 220 -4.66 -4.44 23.84
C ARG A 220 -6.02 -3.85 24.17
N THR A 221 -6.47 -2.90 23.36
CA THR A 221 -7.76 -2.22 23.54
C THR A 221 -8.43 -2.00 22.19
N PRO A 222 -9.78 -1.96 22.12
CA PRO A 222 -10.45 -1.53 20.90
C PRO A 222 -10.13 -0.08 20.52
N LEU A 223 -10.32 0.25 19.25
CA LEU A 223 -10.34 1.64 18.77
C LEU A 223 -11.43 2.45 19.47
N LYS A 224 -11.20 3.76 19.61
CA LYS A 224 -12.25 4.67 20.09
C LYS A 224 -13.38 4.78 19.05
N PRO A 225 -14.65 5.00 19.47
CA PRO A 225 -15.79 5.05 18.56
C PRO A 225 -15.62 6.00 17.36
N PHE A 226 -15.15 7.23 17.58
CA PHE A 226 -14.93 8.20 16.49
C PHE A 226 -13.83 7.74 15.51
N MET A 227 -12.80 7.03 16.00
CA MET A 227 -11.76 6.48 15.12
C MET A 227 -12.34 5.40 14.20
N VAL A 228 -13.21 4.53 14.73
CA VAL A 228 -13.91 3.52 13.94
C VAL A 228 -14.77 4.19 12.88
N GLU A 229 -15.51 5.24 13.23
CA GLU A 229 -16.34 5.99 12.29
C GLU A 229 -15.53 6.56 11.12
N HIS A 230 -14.44 7.29 11.41
CA HIS A 230 -13.58 7.87 10.38
C HIS A 230 -12.89 6.81 9.51
N LEU A 231 -12.44 5.70 10.09
CA LEU A 231 -11.83 4.62 9.32
C LEU A 231 -12.86 3.86 8.47
N ARG A 232 -14.11 3.71 8.94
CA ARG A 232 -15.21 3.15 8.12
C ARG A 232 -15.58 4.06 6.96
N ALA A 233 -15.65 5.37 7.19
CA ALA A 233 -15.86 6.35 6.13
C ALA A 233 -14.73 6.31 5.09
N THR A 234 -13.49 6.19 5.56
CA THR A 234 -12.31 6.01 4.68
C THR A 234 -12.41 4.72 3.87
N PHE A 235 -12.78 3.60 4.49
CA PHE A 235 -12.97 2.33 3.80
C PHE A 235 -14.08 2.42 2.72
N ALA A 236 -15.18 3.12 3.00
CA ALA A 236 -16.23 3.35 2.01
C ALA A 236 -15.74 4.23 0.85
N ALA A 237 -14.99 5.29 1.14
CA ALA A 237 -14.40 6.16 0.12
C ALA A 237 -13.39 5.42 -0.78
N GLN A 238 -12.63 4.45 -0.23
CA GLN A 238 -11.75 3.58 -1.02
C GLN A 238 -12.53 2.78 -2.06
N GLU A 239 -13.70 2.25 -1.68
CA GLU A 239 -14.57 1.47 -2.56
C GLU A 239 -15.22 2.33 -3.65
N GLU A 240 -15.61 3.56 -3.32
CA GLU A 240 -16.11 4.53 -4.29
C GLU A 240 -15.01 4.95 -5.28
N SER A 241 -13.84 5.33 -4.77
CA SER A 241 -12.67 5.69 -5.59
C SER A 241 -12.28 4.55 -6.52
N ARG A 242 -12.34 3.29 -6.05
CA ARG A 242 -12.11 2.11 -6.89
C ARG A 242 -13.06 2.04 -8.07
N ARG A 243 -14.36 2.20 -7.82
CA ARG A 243 -15.39 2.15 -8.89
C ARG A 243 -15.20 3.28 -9.89
N ALA A 244 -14.94 4.50 -9.41
CA ALA A 244 -14.70 5.66 -10.27
C ALA A 244 -13.45 5.47 -11.15
N ALA A 245 -12.34 5.00 -10.56
CA ALA A 245 -11.11 4.72 -11.30
C ALA A 245 -11.26 3.57 -12.31
N GLU A 246 -12.04 2.53 -11.98
CA GLU A 246 -12.34 1.43 -12.90
C GLU A 246 -13.17 1.91 -14.09
N ALA A 247 -14.23 2.69 -13.84
CA ALA A 247 -15.04 3.29 -14.91
C ALA A 247 -14.17 4.16 -15.84
N LYS A 248 -13.34 5.03 -15.27
CA LYS A 248 -12.41 5.87 -16.03
C LYS A 248 -11.42 5.04 -16.86
N ALA A 249 -10.89 3.95 -16.31
CA ALA A 249 -10.00 3.07 -17.05
C ALA A 249 -10.70 2.39 -18.23
N GLN A 250 -11.96 1.99 -18.05
CA GLN A 250 -12.78 1.39 -19.10
C GLN A 250 -13.11 2.40 -20.21
N ASP A 251 -13.38 3.66 -19.86
CA ASP A 251 -13.60 4.74 -20.82
C ASP A 251 -12.34 4.98 -21.66
N LEU A 252 -11.17 5.05 -21.02
CA LEU A 252 -9.89 5.19 -21.72
C LEU A 252 -9.60 4.01 -22.66
N LEU A 253 -9.84 2.78 -22.20
CA LEU A 253 -9.68 1.57 -23.02
C LEU A 253 -10.60 1.59 -24.25
N SER A 254 -11.85 2.01 -24.07
CA SER A 254 -12.84 2.08 -25.14
C SER A 254 -12.49 3.19 -26.14
N ALA A 255 -12.04 4.35 -25.66
CA ALA A 255 -11.59 5.44 -26.52
C ALA A 255 -10.39 5.04 -27.40
N VAL A 256 -9.40 4.33 -26.81
CA VAL A 256 -8.25 3.82 -27.57
C VAL A 256 -8.69 2.75 -28.58
N GLN A 257 -9.61 1.86 -28.22
CA GLN A 257 -10.15 0.85 -29.14
C GLN A 257 -10.82 1.49 -30.36
N SER A 258 -11.59 2.57 -30.16
CA SER A 258 -12.22 3.32 -31.25
C SER A 258 -11.20 3.98 -32.18
N LEU A 259 -10.09 4.50 -31.63
CA LEU A 259 -9.01 5.08 -32.42
C LEU A 259 -8.20 4.03 -33.19
N GLU A 260 -8.03 2.83 -32.63
CA GLU A 260 -7.35 1.71 -33.32
C GLU A 260 -8.19 1.11 -34.46
N SER A 261 -9.52 1.28 -34.40
CA SER A 261 -10.46 0.72 -35.38
C SER A 261 -10.87 1.72 -36.47
N ALA A 262 -10.32 2.94 -36.43
CA ALA A 262 -10.59 4.02 -37.36
C ALA A 262 -9.59 4.02 -38.53
#